data_AF-A0A971YE80-F1
#
_entry.id   AF-A0A971YE80-F1
#
_cell.length_a   1.000
_cell.length_b   1.000
_cell.length_c   1.000
_cell.angle_alpha   90.00
_cell.angle_beta   90.00
_cell.angle_gamma   90.00
#
_symmetry.space_group_name_H-M   'P 1'
#
loop_
_entity.id
_entity.type
_entity.pdbx_description
1 polymer ?
#
loop_
_entity_poly.entity_id
_entity_poly.type
_entity_poly.pdbx_seq_one_letter_code
_entity_poly.pdbx_strand_id
1 'polypeptide(L)'
;MKSVCRACVLCIVVMFAANIGYAASGVPTGGTSFDYAWLKGRAKALSQTPFVNHEGELPPVVQNLTWDQYMQVAFRSDHALWKADATLFRAELFHLGLFFKTPVTIYELEDGKAKEIAYSSDLFTYGASGLGQAHLPRNLGFAGFRLRYHTDWARDLVAFLGASYFRAVGGEMQYGLSARGLAVDTALPRNEEFPLFTQFWLEKPTSGLDVCTVYAL
;
A
#
# COMPACT_ATOMS: atom_id res chain seq x y z
N MET A 1 68.27 -42.72 10.15
CA MET A 1 68.99 -41.45 10.41
C MET A 1 68.42 -40.37 9.50
N LYS A 2 68.17 -39.17 10.07
CA LYS A 2 67.63 -37.92 9.46
C LYS A 2 66.09 -37.90 9.35
N SER A 3 65.35 -37.41 10.36
CA SER A 3 65.08 -35.99 10.75
C SER A 3 64.16 -35.27 9.75
N VAL A 4 62.84 -35.25 10.00
CA VAL A 4 62.02 -34.11 10.50
C VAL A 4 61.96 -32.90 9.57
N CYS A 5 60.77 -32.62 9.01
CA CYS A 5 60.15 -31.30 9.12
C CYS A 5 58.65 -31.37 8.74
N ARG A 6 57.77 -31.24 9.74
CA ARG A 6 56.33 -30.97 9.56
C ARG A 6 56.18 -29.46 9.36
N ALA A 7 55.69 -29.03 8.20
CA ALA A 7 55.19 -27.67 8.03
C ALA A 7 53.66 -27.69 8.15
N CYS A 8 53.18 -27.28 9.32
CA CYS A 8 51.78 -26.88 9.53
C CYS A 8 51.58 -25.54 8.82
N VAL A 9 50.85 -25.53 7.71
CA VAL A 9 50.38 -24.28 7.09
C VAL A 9 49.11 -23.86 7.85
N LEU A 10 49.26 -22.86 8.71
CA LEU A 10 48.16 -22.18 9.36
C LEU A 10 47.56 -21.19 8.35
N CYS A 11 46.47 -21.59 7.68
CA CYS A 11 45.66 -20.66 6.88
C CYS A 11 44.93 -19.69 7.82
N ILE A 12 45.45 -18.47 7.93
CA ILE A 12 44.73 -17.34 8.54
C ILE A 12 43.68 -16.88 7.52
N VAL A 13 42.42 -17.24 7.75
CA VAL A 13 41.28 -16.65 7.03
C VAL A 13 41.04 -15.26 7.62
N VAL A 14 41.50 -14.22 6.93
CA VAL A 14 41.11 -12.84 7.23
C VAL A 14 39.69 -12.65 6.71
N MET A 15 38.70 -12.68 7.61
CA MET A 15 37.35 -12.22 7.29
C MET A 15 37.38 -10.70 7.09
N PHE A 16 37.36 -10.25 5.83
CA PHE A 16 36.93 -8.90 5.52
C PHE A 16 35.40 -8.84 5.66
N ALA A 17 34.93 -8.33 6.80
CA ALA A 17 33.56 -7.88 6.92
C ALA A 17 33.38 -6.66 6.01
N ALA A 18 32.90 -6.89 4.79
CA ALA A 18 32.41 -5.81 3.94
C ALA A 18 31.16 -5.24 4.61
N ASN A 19 31.30 -4.14 5.33
CA ASN A 19 30.18 -3.30 5.70
C ASN A 19 29.57 -2.74 4.41
N ILE A 20 28.60 -3.46 3.85
CA ILE A 20 27.70 -2.91 2.84
C ILE A 20 26.80 -1.94 3.61
N GLY A 21 27.27 -0.71 3.74
CA GLY A 21 26.42 0.39 4.18
C GLY A 21 25.27 0.51 3.19
N TYR A 22 24.05 0.22 3.64
CA TYR A 22 22.84 0.65 2.95
C TYR A 22 22.85 2.17 2.95
N ALA A 23 23.39 2.76 1.87
CA ALA A 23 23.15 4.16 1.58
C ALA A 23 21.64 4.30 1.33
N ALA A 24 20.96 5.03 2.21
CA ALA A 24 19.60 5.47 1.96
C ALA A 24 19.60 6.26 0.66
N SER A 25 19.12 5.64 -0.43
CA SER A 25 18.88 6.33 -1.68
C SER A 25 17.85 7.43 -1.41
N GLY A 26 18.29 8.68 -1.58
CA GLY A 26 17.40 9.83 -1.52
C GLY A 26 16.21 9.62 -2.46
N VAL A 27 15.01 9.86 -1.94
CA VAL A 27 13.76 9.78 -2.72
C VAL A 27 13.88 10.72 -3.91
N PRO A 28 13.80 10.21 -5.17
CA PRO A 28 13.79 11.06 -6.34
C PRO A 28 12.60 12.04 -6.25
N THR A 29 12.88 13.34 -6.36
CA THR A 29 11.88 14.41 -6.26
C THR A 29 11.05 14.59 -7.54
N GLY A 30 11.26 13.77 -8.57
CA GLY A 30 10.41 13.64 -9.74
C GLY A 30 9.84 12.23 -9.80
N GLY A 31 8.51 12.10 -9.89
CA GLY A 31 7.83 10.80 -9.96
C GLY A 31 8.39 9.87 -11.06
N THR A 32 8.18 8.57 -10.89
CA THR A 32 8.61 7.56 -11.86
C THR A 32 7.70 7.57 -13.09
N SER A 33 8.27 7.36 -14.27
CA SER A 33 7.47 7.24 -15.50
C SER A 33 6.50 6.07 -15.35
N PHE A 34 5.25 6.29 -15.77
CA PHE A 34 4.19 5.31 -15.72
C PHE A 34 3.43 5.28 -17.06
N ASP A 35 3.19 4.08 -17.55
CA ASP A 35 2.19 3.80 -18.56
C ASP A 35 1.61 2.39 -18.35
N TYR A 36 0.48 2.12 -18.99
CA TYR A 36 -0.22 0.85 -18.83
C TYR A 36 0.55 -0.36 -19.40
N ALA A 37 1.39 -0.17 -20.42
CA ALA A 37 2.21 -1.24 -20.96
C ALA A 37 3.31 -1.65 -19.98
N TRP A 38 3.95 -0.69 -19.32
CA TRP A 38 4.87 -0.90 -18.23
C TRP A 38 4.22 -1.67 -17.08
N LEU A 39 3.00 -1.28 -16.67
CA LEU A 39 2.29 -1.96 -15.59
C LEU A 39 2.04 -3.45 -15.90
N LYS A 40 1.61 -3.76 -17.13
CA LYS A 40 1.47 -5.16 -17.59
C LYS A 40 2.81 -5.90 -17.61
N GLY A 41 3.88 -5.24 -18.05
CA GLY A 41 5.24 -5.79 -18.00
C GLY A 41 5.67 -6.14 -16.58
N ARG A 42 5.36 -5.25 -15.61
CA ARG A 42 5.63 -5.47 -14.19
C ARG A 42 4.82 -6.64 -13.62
N ALA A 43 3.53 -6.73 -13.92
CA ALA A 43 2.69 -7.86 -13.52
C ALA A 43 3.24 -9.20 -14.04
N LYS A 44 3.63 -9.23 -15.33
CA LYS A 44 4.26 -10.41 -15.95
C LYS A 44 5.58 -10.78 -15.27
N ALA A 45 6.42 -9.81 -14.92
CA ALA A 45 7.68 -10.07 -14.24
C ALA A 45 7.46 -10.67 -12.84
N LEU A 46 6.51 -10.11 -12.06
CA LEU A 46 6.16 -10.63 -10.73
C LEU A 46 5.59 -12.05 -10.79
N SER A 47 4.86 -12.40 -11.86
CA SER A 47 4.34 -13.75 -12.05
C SER A 47 5.43 -14.82 -12.24
N GLN A 48 6.70 -14.41 -12.44
CA GLN A 48 7.85 -15.32 -12.58
C GLN A 48 8.64 -15.46 -11.28
N THR A 49 8.23 -14.78 -10.21
CA THR A 49 8.90 -14.81 -8.91
C THR A 49 7.96 -15.35 -7.84
N PRO A 50 8.46 -16.06 -6.81
CA PRO A 50 7.63 -16.47 -5.69
C PRO A 50 6.96 -15.28 -5.01
N PHE A 51 5.71 -15.45 -4.60
CA PHE A 51 4.99 -14.46 -3.80
C PHE A 51 5.69 -14.24 -2.45
N VAL A 52 5.81 -12.98 -2.04
CA VAL A 52 6.35 -12.60 -0.73
C VAL A 52 5.19 -12.15 0.15
N ASN A 53 4.93 -12.90 1.23
CA ASN A 53 3.91 -12.54 2.20
C ASN A 53 4.50 -11.61 3.27
N HIS A 54 3.89 -10.43 3.45
CA HIS A 54 4.26 -9.43 4.45
C HIS A 54 3.37 -9.47 5.72
N GLU A 55 2.52 -10.49 5.84
CA GLU A 55 1.71 -10.70 7.03
C GLU A 55 2.59 -10.83 8.28
N GLY A 56 2.23 -10.11 9.34
CA GLY A 56 2.96 -10.12 10.61
C GLY A 56 4.09 -9.09 10.72
N GLU A 57 4.40 -8.33 9.67
CA GLU A 57 5.46 -7.30 9.70
C GLU A 57 5.00 -5.97 10.36
N LEU A 58 3.70 -5.79 10.60
CA LEU A 58 3.18 -4.56 11.21
C LEU A 58 3.59 -4.41 12.69
N PRO A 59 3.73 -3.19 13.22
CA PRO A 59 3.94 -2.98 14.65
C PRO A 59 2.83 -3.63 15.50
N PRO A 60 3.15 -4.25 16.66
CA PRO A 60 2.15 -4.91 17.50
C PRO A 60 0.97 -4.02 17.89
N VAL A 61 1.20 -2.72 18.07
CA VAL A 61 0.15 -1.73 18.39
C VAL A 61 -0.89 -1.58 17.27
N VAL A 62 -0.49 -1.79 16.01
CA VAL A 62 -1.39 -1.78 14.85
C VAL A 62 -2.03 -3.16 14.65
N GLN A 63 -1.25 -4.23 14.85
CA GLN A 63 -1.74 -5.61 14.69
C GLN A 63 -2.87 -5.98 15.66
N ASN A 64 -2.83 -5.41 16.87
CA ASN A 64 -3.69 -5.78 17.98
C ASN A 64 -4.80 -4.77 18.26
N LEU A 65 -5.09 -3.88 17.31
CA LEU A 65 -6.20 -2.93 17.44
C LEU A 65 -7.53 -3.68 17.61
N THR A 66 -8.27 -3.31 18.66
CA THR A 66 -9.65 -3.75 18.83
C THR A 66 -10.58 -3.00 17.88
N TRP A 67 -11.80 -3.50 17.74
CA TRP A 67 -12.85 -2.83 16.96
C TRP A 67 -13.06 -1.38 17.41
N ASP A 68 -13.23 -1.17 18.72
CA ASP A 68 -13.47 0.15 19.29
C ASP A 68 -12.31 1.11 19.04
N GLN A 69 -11.07 0.62 19.15
CA GLN A 69 -9.87 1.42 18.86
C GLN A 69 -9.78 1.79 17.38
N TYR A 70 -9.97 0.82 16.48
CA TYR A 70 -9.92 1.05 15.03
C TYR A 70 -10.96 2.08 14.60
N MET A 71 -12.15 2.06 15.20
CA MET A 71 -13.22 3.01 14.87
C MET A 71 -12.96 4.46 15.31
N GLN A 72 -11.97 4.69 16.18
CA GLN A 72 -11.52 6.04 16.51
C GLN A 72 -10.54 6.62 15.48
N VAL A 73 -10.01 5.79 14.58
CA VAL A 73 -9.04 6.23 13.57
C VAL A 73 -9.78 6.73 12.34
N ALA A 74 -9.59 8.00 11.99
CA ALA A 74 -10.21 8.61 10.83
C ALA A 74 -9.20 9.39 10.00
N PHE A 75 -9.35 9.35 8.68
CA PHE A 75 -8.56 10.19 7.79
C PHE A 75 -8.97 11.66 7.97
N ARG A 76 -7.99 12.55 7.94
CA ARG A 76 -8.21 14.00 7.99
C ARG A 76 -8.64 14.51 6.62
N SER A 77 -9.93 14.78 6.43
CA SER A 77 -10.46 15.23 5.13
C SER A 77 -9.84 16.53 4.60
N ASP A 78 -9.21 17.36 5.44
CA ASP A 78 -8.41 18.51 5.01
C ASP A 78 -7.12 18.13 4.27
N HIS A 79 -6.65 16.89 4.42
CA HIS A 79 -5.51 16.30 3.70
C HIS A 79 -5.94 15.44 2.50
N ALA A 80 -7.23 15.40 2.14
CA ALA A 80 -7.69 14.61 1.01
C ALA A 80 -6.97 15.03 -0.29
N LEU A 81 -6.62 14.04 -1.11
CA LEU A 81 -6.01 14.32 -2.41
C LEU A 81 -6.97 15.15 -3.26
N TRP A 82 -6.40 16.07 -4.02
CA TRP A 82 -7.10 16.96 -4.94
C TRP A 82 -8.12 17.90 -4.29
N LYS A 83 -8.11 18.03 -2.96
CA LYS A 83 -9.01 18.94 -2.25
C LYS A 83 -8.85 20.41 -2.67
N ALA A 84 -7.62 20.81 -2.99
CA ALA A 84 -7.29 22.17 -3.42
C ALA A 84 -7.45 22.37 -4.93
N ASP A 85 -7.67 21.31 -5.69
CA ASP A 85 -7.83 21.34 -7.14
C ASP A 85 -9.31 21.46 -7.54
N ALA A 86 -9.58 21.92 -8.76
CA ALA A 86 -10.92 22.06 -9.31
C ALA A 86 -11.47 20.72 -9.89
N THR A 87 -11.23 19.61 -9.19
CA THR A 87 -11.68 18.28 -9.60
C THR A 87 -13.02 17.92 -8.95
N LEU A 88 -13.75 16.98 -9.56
CA LEU A 88 -15.00 16.47 -9.00
C LEU A 88 -14.80 15.34 -8.00
N PHE A 89 -13.56 14.87 -7.79
CA PHE A 89 -13.23 13.74 -6.93
C PHE A 89 -12.20 14.12 -5.88
N ARG A 90 -12.30 13.48 -4.71
CA ARG A 90 -11.27 13.50 -3.68
C ARG A 90 -10.95 12.08 -3.27
N ALA A 91 -9.67 11.80 -3.04
CA ALA A 91 -9.25 10.53 -2.46
C ALA A 91 -8.88 10.68 -0.99
N GLU A 92 -9.34 9.74 -0.17
CA GLU A 92 -8.95 9.59 1.24
C GLU A 92 -8.37 8.20 1.46
N LEU A 93 -7.43 8.07 2.39
CA LEU A 93 -6.68 6.84 2.59
C LEU A 93 -7.18 6.11 3.85
N PHE A 94 -7.15 4.78 3.83
CA PHE A 94 -7.47 3.96 5.00
C PHE A 94 -6.21 3.64 5.81
N HIS A 95 -6.31 3.75 7.13
CA HIS A 95 -5.25 3.34 8.04
C HIS A 95 -5.23 1.81 8.17
N LEU A 96 -4.06 1.22 8.35
CA LEU A 96 -3.90 -0.21 8.68
C LEU A 96 -4.43 -0.52 10.08
N GLY A 97 -4.93 -1.73 10.27
CA GLY A 97 -5.43 -2.17 11.57
C GLY A 97 -6.61 -3.12 11.46
N LEU A 98 -6.96 -3.73 12.59
CA LEU A 98 -8.05 -4.69 12.70
C LEU A 98 -7.90 -5.83 11.68
N PHE A 99 -8.71 -5.87 10.61
CA PHE A 99 -8.64 -6.90 9.57
C PHE A 99 -7.73 -6.52 8.40
N PHE A 100 -7.37 -5.24 8.27
CA PHE A 100 -6.59 -4.71 7.16
C PHE A 100 -5.13 -4.59 7.59
N LYS A 101 -4.42 -5.72 7.55
CA LYS A 101 -3.04 -5.82 8.04
C LYS A 101 -1.99 -5.91 6.93
N THR A 102 -2.41 -5.83 5.68
CA THR A 102 -1.50 -5.86 4.53
C THR A 102 -1.39 -4.47 3.93
N PRO A 103 -0.20 -3.85 3.94
CA PRO A 103 0.00 -2.54 3.33
C PRO A 103 -0.15 -2.60 1.82
N VAL A 104 -0.72 -1.55 1.25
CA VAL A 104 -0.66 -1.23 -0.17
C VAL A 104 0.13 0.05 -0.39
N THR A 105 0.85 0.13 -1.50
CA THR A 105 1.52 1.36 -1.94
C THR A 105 0.57 2.14 -2.85
N ILE A 106 0.46 3.45 -2.65
CA ILE A 106 -0.44 4.30 -3.43
C ILE A 106 0.38 5.41 -4.05
N TYR A 107 0.18 5.60 -5.36
CA TYR A 107 0.81 6.63 -6.15
C TYR A 107 -0.25 7.62 -6.64
N GLU A 108 0.06 8.91 -6.58
CA GLU A 108 -0.60 9.91 -7.40
C GLU A 108 0.04 9.89 -8.79
N LEU A 109 -0.77 9.85 -9.84
CA LEU A 109 -0.33 9.84 -11.22
C LEU A 109 -0.79 11.13 -11.91
N GLU A 110 0.17 11.93 -12.38
CA GLU A 110 -0.09 13.16 -13.13
C GLU A 110 0.86 13.20 -14.34
N ASP A 111 0.33 13.42 -15.55
CA ASP A 111 1.09 13.50 -16.80
C ASP A 111 2.08 12.34 -17.03
N GLY A 112 1.64 11.10 -16.78
CA GLY A 112 2.47 9.90 -16.93
C GLY A 112 3.58 9.77 -15.89
N LYS A 113 3.54 10.53 -14.80
CA LYS A 113 4.50 10.45 -13.69
C LYS A 113 3.81 10.03 -12.40
N ALA A 114 4.22 8.88 -11.88
CA ALA A 114 3.75 8.33 -10.62
C ALA A 114 4.61 8.84 -9.46
N LYS A 115 3.99 9.52 -8.49
CA LYS A 115 4.62 9.94 -7.25
C LYS A 115 4.03 9.15 -6.10
N GLU A 116 4.87 8.46 -5.34
CA GLU A 116 4.41 7.72 -4.16
C GLU A 116 3.85 8.69 -3.12
N ILE A 117 2.70 8.33 -2.57
CA ILE A 117 2.12 9.01 -1.42
C ILE A 117 2.72 8.34 -0.20
N ALA A 118 3.65 9.03 0.46
CA ALA A 118 4.27 8.52 1.66
C ALA A 118 3.27 8.47 2.82
N TYR A 119 3.33 7.41 3.61
CA TYR A 119 2.59 7.36 4.87
C TYR A 119 3.07 8.46 5.82
N SER A 120 2.10 9.12 6.46
CA SER A 120 2.34 10.01 7.58
C SER A 120 1.23 9.81 8.60
N SER A 121 1.59 9.76 9.88
CA SER A 121 0.62 9.73 10.99
C SER A 121 -0.26 10.98 10.99
N ASP A 122 0.25 12.09 10.47
CA ASP A 122 -0.47 13.37 10.43
C ASP A 122 -1.62 13.39 9.43
N LEU A 123 -1.79 12.33 8.63
CA LEU A 123 -2.96 12.16 7.74
C LEU A 123 -4.20 11.69 8.49
N PHE A 124 -4.07 11.32 9.77
CA PHE A 124 -5.14 10.69 10.53
C PHE A 124 -5.39 11.41 11.85
N THR A 125 -6.63 11.34 12.31
CA THR A 125 -6.97 11.52 13.72
C THR A 125 -7.10 10.14 14.35
N TYR A 126 -6.71 10.03 15.61
CA TYR A 126 -6.61 8.74 16.30
C TYR A 126 -7.59 8.58 17.46
N GLY A 127 -8.28 9.66 17.87
CA GLY A 127 -9.17 9.66 19.04
C GLY A 127 -8.55 8.94 20.25
N ALA A 128 -9.31 8.06 20.87
CA ALA A 128 -8.88 7.22 21.99
C ALA A 128 -8.30 5.85 21.58
N SER A 129 -7.89 5.67 20.32
CA SER A 129 -7.36 4.38 19.82
C SER A 129 -6.07 3.93 20.51
N GLY A 130 -5.31 4.86 21.10
CA GLY A 130 -3.95 4.64 21.60
C GLY A 130 -2.86 4.78 20.53
N LEU A 131 -3.21 4.84 19.23
CA LEU A 131 -2.23 5.00 18.15
C LEU A 131 -1.62 6.40 18.09
N GLY A 132 -2.35 7.44 18.51
CA GLY A 132 -1.85 8.82 18.47
C GLY A 132 -0.62 9.09 19.34
N GLN A 133 -0.30 8.18 20.27
CA GLN A 133 0.87 8.24 21.13
C GLN A 133 1.96 7.23 20.71
N ALA A 134 1.65 6.35 19.77
CA ALA A 134 2.56 5.30 19.32
C ALA A 134 3.57 5.86 18.33
N HIS A 135 4.79 5.32 18.35
CA HIS A 135 5.76 5.57 17.30
C HIS A 135 5.47 4.67 16.09
N LEU A 136 4.75 5.21 15.11
CA LEU A 136 4.43 4.49 13.88
C LEU A 136 5.55 4.70 12.83
N PRO A 137 5.97 3.64 12.14
CA PRO A 137 7.06 3.74 11.17
C PRO A 137 6.61 4.53 9.94
N ARG A 138 7.52 5.32 9.35
CA ARG A 138 7.22 6.13 8.14
C ARG A 138 6.86 5.29 6.92
N ASN A 139 7.28 4.03 6.89
CA ASN A 139 6.95 3.06 5.85
C ASN A 139 5.79 2.12 6.25
N LEU A 140 4.92 2.51 7.19
CA LEU A 140 3.78 1.70 7.60
C LEU A 140 2.86 1.34 6.41
N GLY A 141 2.67 2.28 5.49
CA GLY A 141 1.79 2.14 4.33
C GLY A 141 0.31 2.40 4.66
N PHE A 142 -0.57 2.05 3.74
CA PHE A 142 -2.01 2.23 3.85
C PHE A 142 -2.75 0.90 3.71
N ALA A 143 -3.97 0.82 4.24
CA ALA A 143 -4.83 -0.34 4.03
C ALA A 143 -5.55 -0.34 2.67
N GLY A 144 -5.67 0.85 2.07
CA GLY A 144 -6.45 1.07 0.86
C GLY A 144 -6.83 2.55 0.76
N PHE A 145 -7.81 2.84 -0.09
CA PHE A 145 -8.32 4.19 -0.28
C PHE A 145 -9.80 4.19 -0.66
N ARG A 146 -10.40 5.36 -0.60
CA ARG A 146 -11.75 5.64 -1.08
C ARG A 146 -11.76 6.88 -1.94
N LEU A 147 -12.70 6.94 -2.87
CA LEU A 147 -13.02 8.14 -3.63
C LEU A 147 -14.37 8.68 -3.16
N ARG A 148 -14.45 10.00 -3.04
CA ARG A 148 -15.70 10.75 -2.84
C ARG A 148 -15.94 11.68 -4.02
N TYR A 149 -17.20 12.04 -4.22
CA TYR A 149 -17.62 12.86 -5.35
C TYR A 149 -18.16 14.22 -4.89
N HIS A 150 -18.07 15.23 -5.74
CA HIS A 150 -18.37 16.61 -5.37
C HIS A 150 -19.79 16.87 -4.86
N THR A 151 -20.74 16.01 -5.22
CA THR A 151 -22.12 16.09 -4.73
C THR A 151 -22.28 15.57 -3.30
N ASP A 152 -21.32 14.80 -2.79
CA ASP A 152 -21.33 14.26 -1.44
C ASP A 152 -19.91 13.94 -0.94
N TRP A 153 -19.36 14.82 -0.10
CA TRP A 153 -18.05 14.65 0.52
C TRP A 153 -18.08 13.83 1.81
N ALA A 154 -19.24 13.35 2.26
CA ALA A 154 -19.38 12.56 3.49
C ALA A 154 -19.41 11.06 3.19
N ARG A 155 -20.08 10.66 2.10
CA ARG A 155 -20.22 9.27 1.70
C ARG A 155 -19.20 8.88 0.63
N ASP A 156 -18.83 7.62 0.66
CA ASP A 156 -17.86 7.05 -0.25
C ASP A 156 -18.57 6.68 -1.57
N LEU A 157 -18.02 7.13 -2.71
CA LEU A 157 -18.46 6.69 -4.04
C LEU A 157 -17.94 5.27 -4.32
N VAL A 158 -16.66 5.05 -4.04
CA VAL A 158 -16.00 3.74 -4.15
C VAL A 158 -14.93 3.60 -3.09
N ALA A 159 -14.76 2.40 -2.53
CA ALA A 159 -13.71 2.05 -1.58
C ALA A 159 -13.01 0.75 -1.99
N PHE A 160 -11.69 0.81 -2.06
CA PHE A 160 -10.78 -0.33 -2.27
C PHE A 160 -10.14 -0.67 -0.93
N LEU A 161 -10.47 -1.83 -0.37
CA LEU A 161 -10.04 -2.20 0.98
C LEU A 161 -10.15 -3.71 1.21
N GLY A 162 -9.01 -4.35 1.42
CA GLY A 162 -8.92 -5.80 1.69
C GLY A 162 -8.83 -6.66 0.43
N ALA A 163 -7.80 -7.50 0.37
CA ALA A 163 -7.47 -8.35 -0.78
C ALA A 163 -7.61 -7.59 -2.13
N SER A 164 -8.32 -8.16 -3.11
CA SER A 164 -8.65 -7.49 -4.36
C SER A 164 -10.10 -6.98 -4.40
N TYR A 165 -10.72 -6.77 -3.23
CA TYR A 165 -12.11 -6.32 -3.14
C TYR A 165 -12.25 -4.80 -3.24
N PHE A 166 -13.39 -4.40 -3.79
CA PHE A 166 -13.87 -3.03 -3.72
C PHE A 166 -15.39 -2.97 -3.70
N ARG A 167 -15.93 -1.86 -3.20
CA ARG A 167 -17.37 -1.56 -3.23
C ARG A 167 -17.57 -0.21 -3.86
N ALA A 168 -18.56 -0.10 -4.74
CA ALA A 168 -18.99 1.15 -5.33
C ALA A 168 -20.49 1.34 -5.12
N VAL A 169 -20.95 2.58 -5.20
CA VAL A 169 -22.37 2.94 -5.08
C VAL A 169 -22.90 3.54 -6.39
N GLY A 170 -24.21 3.40 -6.61
CA GLY A 170 -24.94 4.11 -7.65
C GLY A 170 -25.57 5.41 -7.13
N GLY A 171 -26.56 5.94 -7.83
CA GLY A 171 -27.22 7.21 -7.49
C GLY A 171 -27.86 7.28 -6.09
N GLU A 172 -28.18 6.15 -5.48
CA GLU A 172 -28.74 6.08 -4.11
C GLU A 172 -27.67 6.20 -3.01
N MET A 173 -26.38 6.14 -3.37
CA MET A 173 -25.25 6.28 -2.45
C MET A 173 -25.27 5.27 -1.27
N GLN A 174 -25.83 4.09 -1.52
CA GLN A 174 -25.85 2.97 -0.58
C GLN A 174 -24.92 1.87 -1.08
N TYR A 175 -24.08 1.33 -0.19
CA TYR A 175 -23.29 0.15 -0.51
C TYR A 175 -24.18 -1.06 -0.73
N GLY A 176 -23.98 -1.70 -1.89
CA GLY A 176 -24.55 -3.00 -2.22
C GLY A 176 -23.50 -4.10 -2.16
N LEU A 177 -23.40 -4.86 -3.26
CA LEU A 177 -22.45 -5.96 -3.40
C LEU A 177 -21.00 -5.46 -3.44
N SER A 178 -20.08 -6.34 -3.02
CA SER A 178 -18.65 -6.15 -3.27
C SER A 178 -18.29 -6.78 -4.61
N ALA A 179 -17.38 -6.14 -5.34
CA ALA A 179 -16.69 -6.71 -6.47
C ALA A 179 -15.27 -7.12 -6.04
N ARG A 180 -14.61 -7.95 -6.86
CA ARG A 180 -13.22 -8.34 -6.69
C ARG A 180 -12.49 -8.35 -8.03
N GLY A 181 -11.22 -7.98 -8.02
CA GLY A 181 -10.39 -7.91 -9.22
C GLY A 181 -10.11 -9.29 -9.82
N LEU A 182 -9.93 -10.30 -8.96
CA LEU A 182 -9.72 -11.68 -9.37
C LEU A 182 -10.31 -12.65 -8.35
N ALA A 183 -10.81 -13.78 -8.83
CA ALA A 183 -11.27 -14.90 -8.01
C ALA A 183 -10.55 -16.16 -8.48
N VAL A 184 -9.95 -16.89 -7.54
CA VAL A 184 -9.15 -18.08 -7.83
C VAL A 184 -9.69 -19.20 -6.96
N ASP A 185 -10.18 -20.25 -7.62
CA ASP A 185 -10.58 -21.51 -6.98
C ASP A 185 -11.78 -21.42 -6.03
N THR A 186 -12.59 -20.38 -6.22
CA THR A 186 -13.89 -20.23 -5.54
C THR A 186 -14.75 -21.48 -5.74
N ALA A 187 -15.28 -22.01 -4.64
CA ALA A 187 -16.20 -23.16 -4.60
C ALA A 187 -15.65 -24.49 -5.15
N LEU A 188 -14.32 -24.64 -5.21
CA LEU A 188 -13.66 -25.91 -5.52
C LEU A 188 -13.40 -26.75 -4.25
N PRO A 189 -13.12 -28.07 -4.35
CA PRO A 189 -12.79 -28.93 -3.21
C PRO A 189 -11.37 -28.71 -2.64
N ARG A 190 -10.84 -27.50 -2.79
CA ARG A 190 -9.54 -27.03 -2.27
C ARG A 190 -9.69 -25.59 -1.80
N ASN A 191 -8.70 -25.09 -1.07
CA ASN A 191 -8.77 -23.74 -0.51
C ASN A 191 -8.91 -22.70 -1.63
N GLU A 192 -9.85 -21.77 -1.45
CA GLU A 192 -9.94 -20.56 -2.26
C GLU A 192 -8.72 -19.69 -2.00
N GLU A 193 -8.16 -19.13 -3.06
CA GLU A 193 -7.11 -18.13 -2.97
C GLU A 193 -7.72 -16.73 -3.11
N PHE A 194 -7.23 -15.79 -2.31
CA PHE A 194 -7.70 -14.40 -2.29
C PHE A 194 -6.58 -13.48 -2.80
N PRO A 195 -6.51 -13.22 -4.13
CA PRO A 195 -5.52 -12.31 -4.70
C PRO A 195 -5.62 -10.92 -4.07
N LEU A 196 -4.45 -10.30 -3.85
CA LEU A 196 -4.33 -8.99 -3.23
C LEU A 196 -4.06 -7.93 -4.30
N PHE A 197 -4.68 -6.75 -4.17
CA PHE A 197 -4.07 -5.55 -4.74
C PHE A 197 -2.91 -5.10 -3.85
N THR A 198 -1.76 -4.87 -4.45
CA THR A 198 -0.53 -4.47 -3.75
C THR A 198 -0.14 -3.02 -4.00
N GLN A 199 -0.44 -2.52 -5.20
CA GLN A 199 -0.10 -1.15 -5.61
C GLN A 199 -1.26 -0.51 -6.38
N PHE A 200 -1.48 0.78 -6.14
CA PHE A 200 -2.48 1.59 -6.84
C PHE A 200 -1.86 2.85 -7.42
N TRP A 201 -2.29 3.23 -8.63
CA TRP A 201 -2.00 4.53 -9.23
C TRP A 201 -3.32 5.27 -9.43
N LEU A 202 -3.48 6.35 -8.69
CA LEU A 202 -4.65 7.23 -8.74
C LEU A 202 -4.33 8.36 -9.72
N GLU A 203 -4.91 8.30 -10.92
CA GLU A 203 -4.71 9.35 -11.92
C GLU A 203 -5.46 10.60 -11.50
N LYS A 204 -4.74 11.72 -11.39
CA LYS A 204 -5.33 12.99 -11.01
C LYS A 204 -6.47 13.34 -11.98
N PRO A 205 -7.71 13.49 -11.51
CA PRO A 205 -8.83 13.78 -12.39
C PRO A 205 -8.61 15.12 -13.10
N THR A 206 -8.96 15.17 -14.38
CA THR A 206 -8.96 16.45 -15.10
C THR A 206 -10.07 17.35 -14.56
N SER A 207 -9.77 18.63 -14.39
CA SER A 207 -10.71 19.64 -13.90
C SER A 207 -12.03 19.61 -14.70
N GLY A 208 -13.16 19.52 -14.00
CA GLY A 208 -14.49 19.48 -14.61
C GLY A 208 -14.91 18.17 -15.26
N LEU A 209 -14.04 17.14 -15.36
CA LEU A 209 -14.44 15.82 -15.82
C LEU A 209 -15.01 14.99 -14.66
N ASP A 210 -16.02 14.18 -14.96
CA ASP A 210 -16.68 13.21 -14.08
C ASP A 210 -16.07 11.80 -14.19
N VAL A 211 -14.81 11.73 -14.65
CA VAL A 211 -14.04 10.49 -14.78
C VAL A 211 -12.81 10.55 -13.88
N CYS A 212 -12.60 9.47 -13.11
CA CYS A 212 -11.40 9.23 -12.33
C CYS A 212 -10.85 7.85 -12.70
N THR A 213 -9.60 7.78 -13.12
CA THR A 213 -8.94 6.53 -13.52
C THR A 213 -8.10 5.99 -12.36
N VAL A 214 -8.22 4.69 -12.10
CA VAL A 214 -7.41 3.96 -11.12
C VAL A 214 -6.78 2.77 -11.82
N TYR A 215 -5.46 2.63 -11.69
CA TYR A 215 -4.74 1.41 -12.06
C TYR A 215 -4.37 0.64 -10.79
N ALA A 216 -4.40 -0.69 -10.85
CA ALA A 216 -4.06 -1.56 -9.74
C ALA A 216 -3.17 -2.71 -10.19
N LEU A 217 -2.30 -3.18 -9.28
CA LEU A 217 -1.43 -4.34 -9.45
C LEU A 217 -1.70 -5.38 -8.37
#